data_AF-A0AAJ6Z5J8-F1
#
_entry.id   AF-A0AAJ6Z5J8-F1
#
_cell.length_a   1.000
_cell.length_b   1.000
_cell.length_c   1.000
_cell.angle_alpha   90.00
_cell.angle_beta   90.00
_cell.angle_gamma   90.00
#
_symmetry.space_group_name_H-M   'P 1'
#
loop_
_entity.id
_entity.type
_entity.pdbx_description
1 polymer ?
#
loop_
_entity_poly.entity_id
_entity_poly.type
_entity_poly.pdbx_seq_one_letter_code
_entity_poly.pdbx_strand_id
1 'polypeptide(L)' 'MDEKPMFDPNSADQLTKERGICLQYDCAVKRLYDVFQQCEKRVKSKEYTAETCEEEIIDLMEGIDSCVDDRAFNKFV' A
#
# COMPACT_ATOMS: atom_id res chain seq x y z
N MET A 1 -0.04 12.95 13.78
CA MET A 1 0.47 13.01 12.41
C MET A 1 -0.74 12.81 11.53
N ASP A 2 -1.11 13.78 10.71
CA ASP A 2 -2.15 13.59 9.71
C ASP A 2 -1.78 12.34 8.88
N GLU A 3 -2.58 11.28 8.99
CA GLU A 3 -2.43 10.06 8.21
C GLU A 3 -2.74 10.39 6.76
N LYS A 4 -1.76 10.93 6.05
CA LYS A 4 -1.85 11.03 4.61
C LYS A 4 -1.96 9.60 4.07
N PRO A 5 -3.02 9.26 3.33
CA PRO A 5 -3.16 7.92 2.77
C PRO A 5 -1.99 7.63 1.83
N MET A 6 -1.49 6.40 1.86
CA MET A 6 -0.35 5.95 1.04
C MET A 6 -0.63 6.19 -0.46
N PHE A 7 -1.87 5.98 -0.88
CA PHE A 7 -2.38 6.30 -2.21
C PHE A 7 -3.76 6.96 -2.09
N ASP A 8 -4.01 7.99 -2.91
CA ASP A 8 -5.28 8.74 -2.91
C ASP A 8 -6.19 8.27 -4.06
N PRO A 9 -7.34 7.62 -3.78
CA PRO A 9 -8.31 7.18 -4.79
C PRO A 9 -9.01 8.33 -5.53
N ASN A 10 -8.80 9.58 -5.09
CA ASN A 10 -9.29 10.79 -5.76
C ASN A 10 -8.17 11.58 -6.46
N SER A 11 -6.95 11.04 -6.53
CA SER A 11 -5.83 11.67 -7.22
C SER A 11 -6.14 11.93 -8.70
N ALA A 12 -5.61 13.04 -9.24
CA ALA A 12 -5.60 13.31 -10.68
C ALA A 12 -4.58 12.45 -11.43
N ASP A 13 -3.54 11.96 -10.74
CA ASP A 13 -2.60 10.98 -11.29
C ASP A 13 -3.25 9.60 -11.35
N GLN A 14 -3.38 9.04 -12.56
CA GLN A 14 -4.11 7.79 -12.81
C GLN A 14 -3.49 6.61 -12.04
N LEU A 15 -2.16 6.52 -11.95
CA LEU A 15 -1.50 5.43 -11.23
C LEU A 15 -1.78 5.52 -9.72
N THR A 16 -1.63 6.70 -9.14
CA THR A 16 -1.94 6.96 -7.71
C THR A 16 -3.40 6.65 -7.40
N LYS A 17 -4.31 7.03 -8.31
CA LYS A 17 -5.74 6.78 -8.19
C LYS A 17 -6.05 5.28 -8.12
N GLU A 18 -5.58 4.52 -9.10
CA GLU A 18 -5.87 3.08 -9.17
C GLU A 18 -5.22 2.32 -8.01
N ARG A 19 -4.00 2.69 -7.60
CA ARG A 19 -3.38 2.15 -6.38
C ARG A 19 -4.20 2.45 -5.13
N GLY A 20 -4.77 3.65 -5.02
CA GLY A 20 -5.67 4.03 -3.92
C GLY A 20 -6.97 3.21 -3.92
N ILE A 21 -7.55 2.97 -5.09
CA ILE A 21 -8.74 2.12 -5.25
C ILE A 21 -8.42 0.68 -4.83
N CYS A 22 -7.30 0.11 -5.27
CA CYS A 22 -6.87 -1.23 -4.89
C CYS A 22 -6.65 -1.35 -3.37
N LEU A 23 -5.96 -0.38 -2.77
CA LEU A 23 -5.74 -0.35 -1.32
C LEU A 23 -7.06 -0.28 -0.52
N GLN A 24 -8.07 0.43 -1.04
CA GLN A 24 -9.35 0.63 -0.35
C GLN A 24 -10.31 -0.56 -0.51
N TYR A 25 -10.38 -1.15 -1.70
CA TYR A 25 -11.45 -2.08 -2.06
C TYR A 25 -11.00 -3.51 -2.30
N ASP A 26 -9.72 -3.77 -2.54
CA ASP A 26 -9.21 -5.14 -2.70
C ASP A 26 -8.92 -5.78 -1.33
N CYS A 27 -9.56 -6.92 -1.07
CA CYS A 27 -9.46 -7.59 0.22
C CYS A 27 -8.09 -8.23 0.47
N ALA A 28 -7.40 -8.68 -0.58
CA ALA A 28 -6.06 -9.25 -0.46
C ALA A 28 -5.04 -8.15 -0.16
N VAL A 29 -5.10 -7.03 -0.90
CA VAL A 29 -4.29 -5.84 -0.65
C VAL A 29 -4.52 -5.28 0.74
N LYS A 30 -5.79 -5.18 1.18
CA LYS A 30 -6.12 -4.70 2.52
C LYS A 30 -5.50 -5.58 3.61
N ARG A 31 -5.51 -6.90 3.45
CA ARG A 31 -4.86 -7.82 4.38
C ARG A 31 -3.35 -7.60 4.44
N LEU A 32 -2.69 -7.39 3.30
CA LEU A 32 -1.26 -7.09 3.24
C LEU A 32 -0.95 -5.76 3.94
N TYR A 33 -1.80 -4.76 3.75
CA TYR A 33 -1.69 -3.47 4.43
C TYR A 33 -1.80 -3.62 5.96
N ASP A 34 -2.75 -4.42 6.44
CA ASP A 34 -2.90 -4.70 7.87
C ASP A 34 -1.66 -5.38 8.46
N VAL A 35 -1.03 -6.29 7.71
CA VAL A 35 0.22 -6.97 8.10
C VAL A 35 1.38 -5.97 8.17
N PHE A 36 1.54 -5.12 7.16
CA PHE A 36 2.53 -4.04 7.16
C PHE A 36 2.35 -3.08 8.34
N GLN A 37 1.11 -2.64 8.62
CA GLN A 37 0.82 -1.77 9.76
C GLN A 37 1.16 -2.42 11.11
N GLN A 38 0.94 -3.73 11.24
CA GLN A 38 1.35 -4.47 12.43
C GLN A 38 2.86 -4.49 12.61
N CYS A 39 3.63 -4.68 11.52
CA CYS A 39 5.08 -4.59 11.57
C CYS A 39 5.53 -3.18 11.96
N GLU A 40 5.03 -2.15 11.28
CA GLU A 40 5.38 -0.74 11.55
C GLU A 40 5.12 -0.37 13.02
N LYS A 41 3.97 -0.79 13.56
CA LYS A 41 3.64 -0.59 14.98
C LYS A 41 4.61 -1.32 15.91
N ARG A 42 5.02 -2.54 15.56
CA ARG A 42 5.96 -3.36 16.34
C ARG A 42 7.35 -2.74 16.34
N VAL A 43 7.88 -2.35 15.18
CA VAL A 43 9.19 -1.71 15.03
C VAL A 43 9.21 -0.37 15.75
N LYS A 44 8.20 0.49 15.55
CA LYS A 44 8.11 1.81 16.23
C LYS A 44 7.94 1.72 17.74
N SER A 45 7.44 0.60 18.26
CA SER A 45 7.30 0.38 19.71
C SER A 45 8.63 0.06 20.41
N LYS A 46 9.69 -0.27 19.66
CA LYS A 46 10.99 -0.64 20.21
C LYS A 46 11.96 0.55 20.12
N GLU A 47 12.62 0.87 21.23
CA GLU A 47 13.64 1.94 21.28
C GLU A 47 14.88 1.57 20.45
N TYR A 48 15.26 0.28 20.46
CA TYR A 48 16.34 -0.28 19.66
C TYR A 48 15.92 -1.64 19.08
N THR A 49 15.97 -1.79 17.76
CA THR A 49 15.67 -3.04 17.06
C THR A 49 16.43 -3.11 15.74
N ALA A 50 16.83 -4.32 15.33
CA ALA A 50 17.37 -4.59 14.00
C ALA A 50 16.28 -5.03 13.00
N GLU A 51 15.06 -5.26 13.49
CA GLU A 51 13.89 -5.62 12.70
C GLU A 51 13.49 -4.46 11.76
N THR A 52 13.22 -4.78 10.50
CA THR A 52 12.66 -3.88 9.49
C THR A 52 11.33 -4.44 8.98
N CYS A 53 10.55 -3.62 8.29
CA CYS A 53 9.30 -4.02 7.63
C CYS A 53 9.44 -4.10 6.11
N GLU A 54 10.65 -4.44 5.64
CA GLU A 54 11.00 -4.47 4.22
C GLU A 54 10.24 -5.59 3.48
N GLU A 55 10.10 -6.75 4.11
CA GLU A 55 9.35 -7.88 3.54
C GLU A 55 7.87 -7.49 3.39
N GLU A 56 7.25 -6.95 4.45
CA GLU A 56 5.82 -6.59 4.42
C GLU A 56 5.50 -5.45 3.44
N ILE A 57 6.41 -4.49 3.24
CA ILE A 57 6.20 -3.44 2.25
C ILE A 57 6.37 -3.96 0.81
N ILE A 58 7.29 -4.90 0.57
CA ILE A 58 7.45 -5.55 -0.73
C ILE A 58 6.18 -6.35 -1.07
N ASP A 59 5.70 -7.18 -0.13
CA ASP A 59 4.49 -7.98 -0.31
C ASP A 59 3.26 -7.07 -0.61
N LEU A 60 3.11 -5.97 0.14
CA LEU A 60 2.05 -5.00 -0.09
C LEU A 60 2.15 -4.36 -1.47
N MET A 61 3.34 -3.94 -1.88
CA MET A 61 3.56 -3.32 -3.20
C MET A 61 3.28 -4.29 -4.35
N GLU A 62 3.70 -5.55 -4.24
CA GLU A 62 3.39 -6.59 -5.21
C GLU A 62 1.88 -6.82 -5.34
N GLY A 63 1.17 -6.91 -4.21
CA GLY A 63 -0.29 -7.05 -4.21
C GLY A 63 -1.00 -5.86 -4.86
N ILE A 64 -0.53 -4.64 -4.59
CA ILE A 64 -1.06 -3.41 -5.20
C ILE A 64 -0.82 -3.42 -6.71
N ASP A 65 0.41 -3.71 -7.15
CA ASP A 65 0.77 -3.68 -8.56
C ASP A 65 0.04 -4.78 -9.34
N SER A 66 -0.18 -5.96 -8.75
CA SER A 66 -1.01 -7.03 -9.33
C SER A 66 -2.49 -6.61 -9.46
N CYS A 67 -3.03 -5.88 -8.48
CA CYS A 67 -4.41 -5.38 -8.56
C CYS A 67 -4.58 -4.28 -9.63
N VAL A 68 -3.52 -3.49 -9.86
CA VAL A 68 -3.52 -2.33 -10.76
C VAL A 68 -3.14 -2.70 -12.20
N ASP A 69 -2.54 -3.87 -12.43
CA ASP A 69 -1.94 -4.31 -13.71
C ASP A 69 -2.83 -3.97 -14.92
N ASP A 70 -4.05 -4.52 -14.96
CA ASP A 70 -5.00 -4.31 -16.07
C ASP A 70 -5.73 -2.95 -16.04
N ARG A 71 -5.41 -2.04 -15.10
CA ARG A 71 -6.20 -0.82 -14.84
C ARG A 71 -5.42 0.49 -14.96
N ALA A 72 -4.14 0.51 -14.56
CA ALA A 72 -3.31 1.72 -14.66
C ALA A 72 -3.18 2.20 -16.11
N PHE A 73 -2.87 1.26 -17.01
CA PHE A 73 -2.75 1.36 -18.47
C PHE A 73 -3.86 2.11 -19.22
N ASN A 74 -5.11 1.91 -18.79
CA ASN A 74 -6.25 2.01 -19.70
C ASN A 74 -6.62 3.43 -20.13
N LYS A 75 -6.02 4.45 -19.50
CA LYS A 75 -6.28 5.86 -19.78
C LYS A 75 -5.03 6.64 -20.17
N PHE A 76 -3.91 5.97 -20.42
CA PHE A 76 -2.68 6.58 -20.91
C PHE A 76 -2.67 6.72 -22.45
N VAL A 77 -3.76 7.23 -23.02
CA VAL A 77 -3.88 7.57 -24.46
C VAL A 77 -3.95 9.07 -24.63
#